data_AF-A0A3D5RS90-F1
#
_entry.id   AF-A0A3D5RS90-F1
#
_cell.length_a   1.000
_cell.length_b   1.000
_cell.length_c   1.000
_cell.angle_alpha   90.00
_cell.angle_beta   90.00
_cell.angle_gamma   90.00
#
_symmetry.space_group_name_H-M   'P 1'
#
loop_
_entity.id
_entity.type
_entity.pdbx_description
1 polymer ?
#
loop_
_entity_poly.entity_id
_entity_poly.type
_entity_poly.pdbx_seq_one_letter_code
_entity_poly.pdbx_strand_id
1 'polypeptide(L)'
;MSKRNVDAGGETDTVLPDHEVSAREVFGLDINMKVPAFTQRNKHVPDIDNTYRFDHDTTLAILAGFAHNRRVLIQGYHGTGKSTHIEQVAARLNWPCLRINLDSHISRIDLIGKDAIVIRDGVQITEFREGLLPWALQSPMALVFDEY
;
A
#
# COMPACT_ATOMS: atom_id res chain seq x y z
N MET A 1 -8.52 6.14 -20.58
CA MET A 1 -7.91 5.47 -19.41
C MET A 1 -8.66 5.90 -18.17
N SER A 2 -9.24 4.94 -17.46
CA SER A 2 -10.20 5.17 -16.37
C SER A 2 -9.54 5.80 -15.15
N LYS A 3 -9.97 7.00 -14.76
CA LYS A 3 -9.63 7.63 -13.48
C LYS A 3 -10.34 6.83 -12.39
N ARG A 4 -9.60 5.99 -11.65
CA ARG A 4 -10.10 5.41 -10.40
C ARG A 4 -10.04 6.50 -9.33
N ASN A 5 -11.18 7.15 -9.08
CA ASN A 5 -11.37 7.97 -7.89
C ASN A 5 -11.26 7.04 -6.67
N VAL A 6 -10.32 7.34 -5.78
CA VAL A 6 -10.25 6.72 -4.47
C VAL A 6 -11.21 7.53 -3.59
N ASP A 7 -12.39 6.97 -3.32
CA ASP A 7 -13.35 7.57 -2.38
C ASP A 7 -12.74 7.56 -0.97
N ALA A 8 -12.30 8.73 -0.50
CA ALA A 8 -11.66 8.97 0.79
C ALA A 8 -12.71 9.28 1.88
N GLY A 9 -13.68 8.39 2.10
CA GLY A 9 -14.74 8.61 3.09
C GLY A 9 -15.43 7.34 3.54
N GLY A 10 -14.91 6.72 4.59
CA GLY A 10 -15.58 5.67 5.36
C GLY A 10 -14.85 5.49 6.68
N GLU A 11 -15.60 5.49 7.80
CA GLU A 11 -15.07 5.16 9.13
C GLU A 11 -14.36 3.82 9.06
N THR A 12 -13.03 3.84 9.09
CA THR A 12 -12.20 2.65 9.15
C THR A 12 -12.01 2.28 10.61
N ASP A 13 -12.82 1.32 11.09
CA ASP A 13 -12.39 0.48 12.21
C ASP A 13 -10.96 0.04 11.89
N THR A 14 -9.99 0.46 12.70
CA THR A 14 -8.58 0.27 12.38
C THR A 14 -8.24 -1.21 12.57
N VAL A 15 -8.37 -1.99 11.50
CA VAL A 15 -8.07 -3.42 11.51
C VAL A 15 -6.55 -3.58 11.56
N LEU A 16 -6.07 -4.20 12.63
CA LEU A 16 -4.67 -4.62 12.75
C LEU A 16 -4.48 -6.00 12.11
N PRO A 17 -3.26 -6.36 11.67
CA PRO A 17 -2.94 -7.73 11.25
C PRO A 17 -3.35 -8.72 12.36
N ASP A 18 -4.05 -9.78 11.97
CA ASP A 18 -4.72 -10.70 12.90
C ASP A 18 -3.98 -12.05 13.06
N HIS A 19 -2.97 -12.30 12.25
CA HIS A 19 -2.12 -13.48 12.35
C HIS A 19 -0.72 -13.23 11.75
N GLU A 20 0.15 -14.24 11.87
CA GLU A 20 1.47 -14.25 11.24
C GLU A 20 1.62 -15.44 10.29
N VAL A 21 2.35 -15.26 9.20
CA VAL A 21 2.68 -16.31 8.24
C VAL A 21 4.17 -16.58 8.18
N SER A 22 4.54 -17.83 7.86
CA SER A 22 5.93 -18.23 7.68
C SER A 22 6.45 -17.78 6.31
N ALA A 23 7.58 -17.05 6.30
CA ALA A 23 8.21 -16.64 5.06
C ALA A 23 8.63 -17.84 4.18
N ARG A 24 9.00 -18.95 4.81
CA ARG A 24 9.34 -20.20 4.15
C ARG A 24 8.17 -20.82 3.42
N GLU A 25 7.00 -20.85 4.06
CA GLU A 25 5.81 -21.50 3.50
C GLU A 25 5.17 -20.65 2.39
N VAL A 26 5.14 -19.33 2.58
CA VAL A 26 4.43 -18.42 1.66
C VAL A 26 5.28 -18.01 0.47
N PHE A 27 6.59 -17.77 0.69
CA PHE A 27 7.49 -17.23 -0.33
C PHE A 27 8.60 -18.20 -0.76
N GLY A 28 8.75 -19.35 -0.09
CA GLY A 28 9.80 -20.32 -0.41
C GLY A 28 11.20 -19.89 0.03
N LEU A 29 11.32 -18.91 0.93
CA LEU A 29 12.61 -18.47 1.45
C LEU A 29 13.03 -19.36 2.63
N ASP A 30 14.22 -19.95 2.58
CA ASP A 30 14.77 -20.82 3.64
C ASP A 30 15.22 -20.01 4.87
N ILE A 31 14.29 -19.27 5.49
CA ILE A 31 14.50 -18.39 6.63
C ILE A 31 13.48 -18.68 7.72
N ASN A 32 13.89 -18.51 8.98
CA ASN A 32 13.00 -18.63 10.13
C ASN A 32 12.42 -17.24 10.48
N MET A 33 11.51 -16.75 9.65
CA MET A 33 10.88 -15.44 9.80
C MET A 33 9.35 -15.59 9.74
N LYS A 34 8.69 -15.00 10.73
CA LYS A 34 7.24 -14.81 10.73
C LYS A 34 6.92 -13.35 10.38
N VAL A 35 5.87 -13.16 9.60
CA VAL A 35 5.49 -11.84 9.08
C VAL A 35 3.99 -11.63 9.34
N PRO A 36 3.58 -10.47 9.88
CA PRO A 36 2.16 -10.21 10.12
C PRO A 36 1.37 -10.18 8.81
N ALA A 37 0.13 -10.67 8.85
CA ALA A 37 -0.76 -10.80 7.71
C ALA A 37 -2.22 -10.59 8.14
N PHE A 38 -3.10 -10.39 7.16
CA PHE A 38 -4.55 -10.25 7.37
C PHE A 38 -5.29 -11.48 6.87
N THR A 39 -6.25 -11.99 7.63
CA THR A 39 -7.13 -13.07 7.15
C THR A 39 -8.13 -12.55 6.13
N GLN A 40 -8.67 -11.35 6.35
CA GLN A 40 -9.74 -10.78 5.52
C GLN A 40 -9.19 -9.90 4.40
N ARG A 41 -9.54 -10.24 3.16
CA ARG A 41 -9.14 -9.47 1.98
C ARG A 41 -10.07 -8.28 1.77
N ASN A 42 -9.52 -7.14 1.35
CA ASN A 42 -10.30 -5.97 0.95
C ASN A 42 -9.93 -5.48 -0.46
N LYS A 43 -10.63 -4.46 -0.94
CA LYS A 43 -10.49 -3.90 -2.30
C LYS A 43 -9.12 -3.25 -2.59
N HIS A 44 -8.32 -2.99 -1.56
CA HIS A 44 -7.00 -2.37 -1.67
C HIS A 44 -5.87 -3.40 -1.65
N VAL A 45 -6.16 -4.68 -1.45
CA VAL A 45 -5.15 -5.74 -1.56
C VAL A 45 -4.91 -6.06 -3.04
N PRO A 46 -3.65 -6.10 -3.53
CA PRO A 46 -3.36 -6.45 -4.92
C PRO A 46 -3.75 -7.88 -5.27
N ASP A 47 -3.98 -8.15 -6.54
CA ASP A 47 -4.29 -9.49 -7.04
C ASP A 47 -3.07 -10.41 -6.98
N ILE A 48 -3.32 -11.67 -6.63
CA ILE A 48 -2.28 -12.68 -6.54
C ILE A 48 -1.97 -13.21 -7.94
N ASP A 49 -0.70 -13.12 -8.33
CA ASP A 49 -0.14 -13.87 -9.43
C ASP A 49 0.52 -15.15 -8.89
N ASN A 50 -0.06 -16.31 -9.21
CA ASN A 50 0.46 -17.61 -8.79
C ASN A 50 1.71 -18.03 -9.57
N THR A 51 1.99 -17.39 -10.70
CA THR A 51 3.16 -17.65 -11.54
C THR A 51 4.36 -16.76 -11.19
N TYR A 52 4.16 -15.77 -10.31
CA TYR A 52 5.21 -14.86 -9.89
C TYR A 52 6.34 -15.57 -9.18
N ARG A 53 7.58 -15.21 -9.54
CA ARG A 53 8.80 -15.77 -8.94
C ARG A 53 9.46 -14.72 -8.06
N PHE A 54 9.52 -15.02 -6.77
CA PHE A 54 10.14 -14.15 -5.77
C PHE A 54 11.67 -14.28 -5.82
N ASP A 55 12.34 -13.19 -6.20
CA ASP A 55 13.74 -12.95 -5.87
C ASP A 55 13.97 -12.97 -4.34
N HIS A 56 15.01 -13.66 -3.89
CA HIS A 56 15.26 -13.92 -2.47
C HIS A 56 15.53 -12.63 -1.68
N ASP A 57 16.53 -11.86 -2.12
CA ASP A 57 17.05 -10.73 -1.33
C ASP A 57 16.05 -9.56 -1.32
N THR A 58 15.41 -9.30 -2.46
CA THR A 58 14.34 -8.29 -2.56
C THR A 58 13.16 -8.64 -1.67
N THR A 59 12.75 -9.91 -1.66
CA THR A 59 11.64 -10.38 -0.81
C THR A 59 12.00 -10.25 0.66
N LEU A 60 13.20 -10.69 1.07
CA LEU A 60 13.66 -10.57 2.45
C LEU A 60 13.64 -9.12 2.94
N ALA A 61 14.12 -8.18 2.13
CA ALA A 61 14.10 -6.75 2.46
C ALA A 61 12.66 -6.24 2.66
N ILE A 62 11.73 -6.60 1.78
CA ILE A 62 10.31 -6.21 1.89
C ILE A 62 9.67 -6.83 3.13
N LEU A 63 9.89 -8.13 3.39
CA LEU A 63 9.34 -8.81 4.56
C LEU A 63 9.86 -8.18 5.87
N ALA A 64 11.12 -7.74 5.91
CA ALA A 64 11.65 -6.98 7.05
C ALA A 64 10.92 -5.64 7.23
N GLY A 65 10.50 -5.01 6.14
CA GLY A 65 9.62 -3.84 6.15
C GLY A 65 8.29 -4.10 6.85
N PHE A 66 7.57 -5.16 6.45
CA PHE A 66 6.28 -5.54 7.05
C PHE A 66 6.41 -6.00 8.51
N ALA A 67 7.40 -6.85 8.82
CA ALA A 67 7.54 -7.43 10.16
C ALA A 67 8.04 -6.45 11.21
N HIS A 68 8.82 -5.43 10.80
CA HIS A 68 9.49 -4.51 11.73
C HIS A 68 9.15 -3.05 11.51
N ASN A 69 8.13 -2.75 10.70
CA ASN A 69 7.72 -1.40 10.33
C ASN A 69 8.92 -0.54 9.85
N ARG A 70 9.75 -1.13 8.99
CA ARG A 70 10.94 -0.48 8.43
C ARG A 70 10.63 0.09 7.06
N ARG A 71 11.14 1.29 6.81
CA ARG A 71 11.12 1.89 5.46
C ARG A 71 12.12 1.14 4.60
N VAL A 72 11.67 0.63 3.46
CA VAL A 72 12.47 -0.16 2.53
C VAL A 72 12.63 0.63 1.24
N LEU A 73 13.87 0.76 0.77
CA LEU A 73 14.18 1.32 -0.54
C LEU A 73 14.60 0.19 -1.47
N ILE A 74 13.92 0.03 -2.60
CA ILE A 74 14.25 -0.96 -3.63
C ILE A 74 14.74 -0.22 -4.85
N GLN A 75 15.98 -0.49 -5.25
CA GLN A 75 16.62 0.14 -6.40
C GLN A 75 16.93 -0.89 -7.48
N GLY A 76 16.79 -0.48 -8.74
CA GLY A 76 17.07 -1.32 -9.91
C GLY A 76 16.62 -0.62 -11.20
N TYR A 77 17.05 -1.14 -12.34
CA TYR A 77 16.72 -0.58 -13.65
C TYR A 77 15.20 -0.50 -13.91
N HIS A 78 14.79 0.36 -14.84
CA HIS A 78 13.39 0.48 -15.26
C HIS A 78 12.92 -0.86 -15.85
N GLY A 79 11.66 -1.23 -15.59
CA GLY A 79 11.07 -2.46 -16.14
C GLY A 79 11.50 -3.77 -15.47
N THR A 80 12.26 -3.74 -14.37
CA THR A 80 12.67 -4.96 -13.64
C THR A 80 11.62 -5.48 -12.65
N GLY A 81 10.39 -4.93 -12.67
CA GLY A 81 9.28 -5.43 -11.85
C GLY A 81 9.30 -5.02 -10.37
N LYS A 82 10.07 -4.00 -9.96
CA LYS A 82 10.18 -3.57 -8.54
C LYS A 82 8.83 -3.36 -7.85
N SER A 83 7.96 -2.56 -8.45
CA SER A 83 6.64 -2.23 -7.89
C SER A 83 5.76 -3.48 -7.85
N THR A 84 5.78 -4.29 -8.92
CA THR A 84 5.07 -5.58 -8.97
C THR A 84 5.55 -6.54 -7.89
N HIS A 85 6.85 -6.54 -7.57
CA HIS A 85 7.39 -7.37 -6.50
C HIS A 85 6.82 -7.01 -5.14
N ILE A 86 6.72 -5.71 -4.84
CA ILE A 86 6.09 -5.23 -3.61
C ILE A 86 4.61 -5.59 -3.59
N GLU A 87 3.89 -5.37 -4.70
CA GLU A 87 2.48 -5.72 -4.84
C GLU A 87 2.23 -7.23 -4.62
N GLN A 88 3.09 -8.09 -5.17
CA GLN A 88 2.97 -9.53 -4.99
C GLN A 88 3.30 -9.98 -3.56
N VAL A 89 4.27 -9.34 -2.88
CA VAL A 89 4.48 -9.60 -1.45
C VAL A 89 3.26 -9.18 -0.64
N ALA A 90 2.73 -7.97 -0.86
CA ALA A 90 1.52 -7.49 -0.19
C ALA A 90 0.32 -8.39 -0.46
N ALA A 91 0.14 -8.87 -1.69
CA ALA A 91 -0.93 -9.78 -2.07
C ALA A 91 -0.88 -11.11 -1.29
N ARG A 92 0.32 -11.69 -1.12
CA ARG A 92 0.50 -12.95 -0.38
C ARG A 92 0.32 -12.80 1.13
N LEU A 93 0.64 -11.64 1.69
CA LEU A 93 0.37 -11.30 3.09
C LEU A 93 -1.06 -10.76 3.31
N ASN A 94 -1.82 -10.57 2.23
CA ASN A 94 -3.14 -9.94 2.20
C ASN A 94 -3.16 -8.50 2.77
N TRP A 95 -2.07 -7.76 2.57
CA TRP A 95 -1.98 -6.37 2.98
C TRP A 95 -2.58 -5.42 1.94
N PRO A 96 -3.37 -4.43 2.38
CA PRO A 96 -3.73 -3.31 1.52
C PRO A 96 -2.46 -2.63 0.99
N CYS A 97 -2.45 -2.26 -0.28
CA CYS A 97 -1.30 -1.64 -0.93
C CYS A 97 -1.75 -0.41 -1.73
N LEU A 98 -1.24 0.75 -1.34
CA LEU A 98 -1.45 2.00 -2.08
C LEU A 98 -0.14 2.39 -2.76
N ARG A 99 -0.18 2.49 -4.09
CA ARG A 99 0.94 2.98 -4.89
C ARG A 99 0.70 4.43 -5.31
N ILE A 100 1.69 5.27 -5.07
CA ILE A 100 1.73 6.67 -5.47
C ILE A 100 2.94 6.83 -6.41
N ASN A 101 2.67 7.15 -7.68
CA ASN A 101 3.72 7.53 -8.62
C ASN A 101 4.10 8.99 -8.36
N LEU A 102 5.38 9.27 -8.15
CA LEU A 102 5.92 10.60 -7.90
C LEU A 102 6.36 11.29 -9.19
N ASP A 103 5.47 11.31 -10.19
CA ASP A 103 5.73 11.96 -11.47
C ASP A 103 5.38 13.46 -11.46
N SER A 104 5.51 14.14 -12.60
CA SER A 104 5.18 15.56 -12.72
C SER A 104 3.68 15.88 -12.58
N HIS A 105 2.81 14.88 -12.56
CA HIS A 105 1.37 15.08 -12.43
C HIS A 105 0.90 15.10 -10.97
N ILE A 106 1.63 14.48 -10.04
CA ILE A 106 1.26 14.51 -8.62
C ILE A 106 1.61 15.87 -8.00
N SER A 107 0.64 16.51 -7.33
CA SER A 107 0.85 17.76 -6.63
C SER A 107 0.85 17.58 -5.11
N ARG A 108 1.40 18.57 -4.38
CA ARG A 108 1.31 18.62 -2.91
C ARG A 108 -0.15 18.58 -2.43
N ILE A 109 -1.07 19.17 -3.20
CA ILE A 109 -2.49 19.18 -2.87
C ILE A 109 -3.06 17.76 -2.94
N ASP A 110 -2.63 16.93 -3.90
CA ASP A 110 -3.08 15.55 -4.00
C ASP A 110 -2.54 14.68 -2.86
N LEU A 111 -1.31 14.97 -2.39
CA LEU A 111 -0.67 14.22 -1.30
C LEU A 111 -1.20 14.62 0.08
N ILE A 112 -1.36 15.92 0.34
CA ILE A 112 -1.70 16.45 1.67
C ILE A 112 -3.19 16.77 1.80
N GLY A 113 -3.81 17.30 0.76
CA GLY A 113 -5.18 17.79 0.77
C GLY A 113 -5.29 19.29 0.54
N LYS A 114 -6.53 19.79 0.54
CA LYS A 114 -6.87 21.21 0.43
C LYS A 114 -8.21 21.52 1.07
N ASP A 115 -8.41 22.78 1.42
CA ASP A 115 -9.74 23.31 1.71
C ASP A 115 -10.58 23.33 0.43
N ALA A 116 -11.81 22.78 0.52
CA ALA A 116 -12.77 22.76 -0.56
C ALA A 116 -14.11 23.33 -0.08
N ILE A 117 -14.75 24.11 -0.94
CA ILE A 117 -16.14 24.55 -0.71
C ILE A 117 -17.06 23.41 -1.12
N VAL A 118 -17.85 22.91 -0.17
CA VAL A 118 -18.88 21.91 -0.41
C VAL A 118 -20.24 22.48 -0.03
N ILE A 119 -21.28 22.05 -0.74
CA ILE A 119 -22.66 22.42 -0.40
C ILE A 119 -23.23 21.30 0.47
N ARG A 120 -23.59 21.63 1.71
CA ARG A 120 -24.27 20.71 2.63
C ARG A 120 -25.55 21.40 3.09
N ASP A 121 -26.69 20.74 2.89
CA ASP A 121 -28.02 21.27 3.22
C ASP A 121 -28.32 22.68 2.64
N GLY A 122 -27.81 22.94 1.43
CA GLY A 122 -27.99 24.22 0.74
C GLY A 122 -27.05 25.35 1.20
N VAL A 123 -26.17 25.11 2.18
CA VAL A 123 -25.19 26.08 2.68
C VAL A 123 -23.80 25.78 2.15
N GLN A 124 -23.07 26.82 1.71
CA GLN A 124 -21.65 26.71 1.37
C GLN A 124 -20.83 26.63 2.65
N ILE A 125 -20.17 25.50 2.86
CA ILE A 125 -19.25 25.29 3.97
C ILE A 125 -17.86 24.97 3.42
N THR A 126 -16.83 25.42 4.14
CA THR A 126 -15.44 25.06 3.85
C THR A 126 -15.11 23.78 4.62
N GLU A 127 -14.74 22.73 3.90
CA GLU A 127 -14.34 21.45 4.48
C GLU A 127 -12.94 21.08 3.96
N PHE A 128 -12.07 20.64 4.87
CA PHE A 128 -10.76 20.13 4.47
C PHE A 128 -10.94 18.76 3.82
N ARG A 129 -10.53 18.63 2.56
CA ARG A 129 -10.47 17.35 1.87
C ARG A 129 -9.07 16.78 1.98
N GLU A 130 -8.95 15.66 2.68
CA GLU A 130 -7.69 14.95 2.86
C GLU A 130 -7.08 14.49 1.53
N GLY A 131 -5.75 14.55 1.46
CA GLY A 131 -4.98 13.96 0.39
C GLY A 131 -4.70 12.47 0.61
N LEU A 132 -3.91 11.89 -0.29
CA LEU A 132 -3.57 10.46 -0.26
C LEU A 132 -2.78 10.05 0.99
N LEU A 133 -1.89 10.92 1.51
CA LEU A 133 -1.03 10.57 2.64
C LEU A 133 -1.80 10.52 3.97
N PRO A 134 -2.61 11.54 4.36
CA PRO A 134 -3.43 11.43 5.56
C PRO A 134 -4.33 10.19 5.53
N TRP A 135 -4.97 9.93 4.40
CA TRP A 135 -5.82 8.75 4.22
C TRP A 135 -5.04 7.43 4.42
N ALA A 136 -3.87 7.29 3.78
CA ALA A 136 -3.05 6.09 3.91
C ALA A 136 -2.49 5.87 5.32
N LEU A 137 -2.26 6.94 6.07
CA LEU A 137 -1.68 6.88 7.42
C LEU A 137 -2.70 6.51 8.50
N GLN A 138 -4.00 6.54 8.20
CA GLN A 138 -5.07 6.19 9.15
C GLN A 138 -5.25 4.67 9.34
N SER A 139 -4.65 3.83 8.51
CA SER A 139 -4.84 2.38 8.58
C SER A 139 -3.56 1.63 8.19
N PRO A 140 -3.31 0.43 8.76
CA PRO A 140 -2.16 -0.37 8.36
C PRO A 140 -2.24 -0.75 6.88
N MET A 141 -1.27 -0.29 6.09
CA MET A 141 -1.14 -0.64 4.67
C MET A 141 0.31 -0.50 4.19
N ALA A 142 0.60 -1.15 3.06
CA ALA A 142 1.82 -0.91 2.31
C ALA A 142 1.66 0.37 1.46
N LEU A 143 2.37 1.43 1.83
CA LEU A 143 2.44 2.66 1.06
C LEU A 143 3.69 2.65 0.18
N VAL A 144 3.50 2.57 -1.13
CA VAL A 144 4.57 2.45 -2.12
C VAL A 144 4.72 3.76 -2.87
N PHE A 145 5.88 4.40 -2.72
CA PHE A 145 6.30 5.51 -3.57
C PHE A 145 7.08 4.96 -4.75
N ASP A 146 6.57 5.15 -5.95
CA ASP A 146 7.21 4.73 -7.20
C ASP A 146 7.73 5.94 -7.97
N GLU A 147 8.77 5.73 -8.77
CA GLU A 147 9.46 6.77 -9.55
C GLU A 147 10.08 7.91 -8.72
N TYR A 148 10.96 7.53 -7.77
CA TYR A 148 11.82 8.47 -7.02
C TYR A 148 13.15 8.75 -7.75
#